data_AF-K8GIE4-F1
#
_entry.id   AF-K8GIE4-F1
#
_cell.length_a   1.000
_cell.length_b   1.000
_cell.length_c   1.000
_cell.angle_alpha   90.00
_cell.angle_beta   90.00
_cell.angle_gamma   90.00
#
_symmetry.space_group_name_H-M   'P 1'
#
loop_
_entity.id
_entity.type
_entity.pdbx_description
1 polymer ?
#
loop_
_entity_poly.entity_id
_entity_poly.type
_entity_poly.pdbx_seq_one_letter_code
_entity_poly.pdbx_strand_id
1 'polypeptide(L)'
;MKNIRGYLASLFDRDLIPTGLKTAFVVGSLLFVINHGLAFWRGEMSQERWVSVLLTYLMPYLVSVYGQYSYRSKVGMKSMKS
;
A
#
# COMPACT_ATOMS: atom_id res chain seq x y z
N MET A 1 9.02 20.16 3.40
CA MET A 1 9.28 18.87 4.09
C MET A 1 8.16 18.39 5.03
N LYS A 2 7.28 19.25 5.55
CA LYS A 2 6.23 18.88 6.53
C LYS A 2 5.28 17.77 6.03
N ASN A 3 4.93 17.79 4.75
CA ASN A 3 4.00 16.84 4.15
C ASN A 3 4.56 15.41 4.05
N ILE A 4 5.88 15.26 3.83
CA ILE A 4 6.56 13.95 3.75
C ILE A 4 6.65 13.33 5.13
N ARG A 5 7.05 14.11 6.15
CA ARG A 5 7.11 13.61 7.54
C ARG A 5 5.73 13.20 8.06
N GLY A 6 4.69 13.95 7.74
CA GLY A 6 3.31 13.59 8.08
C GLY A 6 2.84 12.31 7.38
N TYR A 7 3.20 12.11 6.12
CA TYR A 7 2.92 10.87 5.40
C TYR A 7 3.69 9.67 5.99
N LEU A 8 4.97 9.83 6.31
CA LEU A 8 5.75 8.76 6.93
C LEU A 8 5.20 8.37 8.32
N ALA A 9 4.76 9.36 9.11
CA ALA A 9 4.08 9.09 10.38
C ALA A 9 2.75 8.35 10.16
N SER A 10 2.02 8.69 9.10
CA SER A 10 0.73 8.06 8.78
C SER A 10 0.87 6.59 8.36
N LEU A 11 2.05 6.14 7.92
CA LEU A 11 2.35 4.73 7.66
C LEU A 11 2.29 3.86 8.92
N PHE A 12 2.39 4.47 10.11
CA PHE A 12 2.33 3.78 11.40
C PHE A 12 1.12 4.21 12.24
N ASP A 13 0.17 4.94 11.63
CA ASP A 13 -1.05 5.40 12.30
C ASP A 13 -2.05 4.24 12.44
N ARG A 14 -2.46 3.96 13.68
CA ARG A 14 -3.32 2.83 14.05
C ARG A 14 -4.69 2.88 13.37
N ASP A 15 -5.15 4.05 12.94
CA ASP A 15 -6.41 4.18 12.22
C ASP A 15 -6.28 3.81 10.73
N LEU A 16 -5.10 4.03 10.15
CA LEU A 16 -4.85 3.90 8.71
C LEU A 16 -4.31 2.52 8.35
N ILE A 17 -3.54 1.92 9.26
CA ILE A 17 -2.94 0.59 9.11
C ILE A 17 -3.97 -0.50 8.75
N PRO A 18 -5.13 -0.66 9.43
CA PRO A 18 -6.04 -1.77 9.15
C PRO A 18 -6.62 -1.71 7.73
N THR A 19 -6.95 -0.51 7.26
CA THR A 19 -7.46 -0.28 5.91
C THR A 19 -6.35 -0.50 4.88
N GLY A 20 -5.15 0.01 5.15
CA GLY A 20 -3.96 -0.21 4.32
C GLY A 20 -3.63 -1.69 4.15
N LEU A 21 -3.62 -2.45 5.24
CA LEU A 21 -3.35 -3.88 5.24
C LEU A 21 -4.40 -4.69 4.49
N LYS A 22 -5.70 -4.37 4.64
CA LYS A 22 -6.77 -5.04 3.87
C LYS A 22 -6.58 -4.82 2.37
N THR A 23 -6.29 -3.59 1.94
CA THR A 23 -6.02 -3.30 0.53
C THR A 23 -4.78 -4.05 0.04
N ALA A 24 -3.70 -4.02 0.81
CA ALA A 24 -2.46 -4.73 0.51
C ALA A 24 -2.68 -6.23 0.34
N PHE A 25 -3.48 -6.84 1.22
CA PHE A 25 -3.77 -8.25 1.17
C PHE A 25 -4.62 -8.61 -0.05
N VAL A 26 -5.75 -7.94 -0.27
CA VAL A 26 -6.66 -8.26 -1.39
C VAL A 26 -6.01 -8.00 -2.74
N VAL A 27 -5.46 -6.81 -2.93
CA VAL A 27 -4.86 -6.41 -4.22
C VAL A 27 -3.54 -7.14 -4.44
N GLY A 28 -2.74 -7.29 -3.39
CA GLY A 28 -1.47 -8.01 -3.46
C GLY A 28 -1.66 -9.49 -3.79
N SER A 29 -2.65 -10.17 -3.20
CA SER A 29 -2.95 -11.57 -3.54
C SER A 29 -3.48 -11.73 -4.97
N LEU A 30 -4.35 -10.83 -5.45
CA LEU A 30 -4.82 -10.86 -6.83
C LEU A 30 -3.67 -10.69 -7.84
N LEU A 31 -2.82 -9.69 -7.63
CA LEU A 31 -1.67 -9.44 -8.49
C LEU A 31 -0.63 -10.57 -8.40
N PHE A 32 -0.42 -11.16 -7.22
CA PHE A 32 0.45 -12.32 -7.05
C PHE A 32 -0.03 -13.50 -7.91
N VAL A 33 -1.33 -13.82 -7.86
CA VAL A 33 -1.90 -14.91 -8.64
C VAL A 33 -1.77 -14.66 -10.14
N ILE A 34 -2.07 -13.44 -10.61
CA ILE A 34 -2.00 -13.10 -12.04
C ILE A 34 -0.55 -13.09 -12.54
N ASN A 35 0.37 -12.51 -11.78
CA ASN A 35 1.73 -12.25 -12.25
C ASN A 35 2.67 -13.45 -12.02
N HIS A 36 2.53 -14.11 -10.88
CA HIS A 36 3.46 -15.14 -10.42
C HIS A 36 2.81 -16.51 -10.21
N GLY A 37 1.48 -16.64 -10.32
CA GLY A 37 0.78 -17.90 -10.07
C GLY A 37 1.23 -19.05 -10.98
N LEU A 38 1.43 -18.79 -12.28
CA LEU A 38 1.93 -19.80 -13.22
C LEU A 38 3.40 -20.15 -12.98
N ALA A 39 4.22 -19.17 -12.59
CA ALA A 39 5.63 -19.37 -12.25
C ALA A 39 5.80 -20.18 -10.96
N PHE A 40 4.94 -19.91 -9.96
CA PHE A 40 4.88 -20.62 -8.70
C PHE A 40 4.51 -22.08 -8.92
N TRP A 41 3.49 -22.33 -9.75
CA TRP A 41 3.05 -23.67 -10.11
C TRP A 41 4.10 -24.47 -10.89
N ARG A 42 4.93 -23.80 -11.70
CA ARG A 42 6.01 -24.42 -12.48
C ARG A 42 7.34 -24.55 -11.74
N GLY A 43 7.46 -24.01 -10.52
CA GLY A 43 8.71 -24.05 -9.74
C GLY A 43 9.81 -23.10 -10.24
N GLU A 44 9.50 -22.17 -11.14
CA GLU A 44 10.46 -21.23 -11.76
C GLU A 44 10.57 -19.91 -10.98
N MET A 45 10.83 -20.00 -9.68
CA MET A 45 10.96 -18.84 -8.81
C MET A 45 12.39 -18.31 -8.79
N SER A 46 12.70 -17.40 -9.73
CA SER A 46 13.93 -16.60 -9.72
C SER A 46 13.91 -15.54 -8.60
N GLN A 47 15.09 -15.14 -8.12
CA GLN A 47 15.26 -14.09 -7.10
C GLN A 47 14.61 -12.75 -7.51
N GLU A 48 14.57 -12.44 -8.81
CA GLU A 48 13.88 -11.26 -9.35
C GLU A 48 12.35 -11.34 -9.19
N ARG A 49 11.76 -12.54 -9.32
CA ARG A 49 10.32 -12.74 -9.11
C ARG A 49 9.94 -12.55 -7.65
N TRP A 50 10.78 -12.96 -6.70
CA TRP A 50 10.55 -12.73 -5.27
C TRP A 50 10.50 -11.23 -4.91
N VAL A 51 11.37 -10.41 -5.51
CA VAL A 51 11.32 -8.95 -5.32
C VAL A 51 10.02 -8.37 -5.90
N SER A 52 9.60 -8.85 -7.08
CA SER A 52 8.33 -8.45 -7.70
C SER A 52 7.13 -8.82 -6.83
N VAL A 53 7.14 -10.00 -6.20
CA VAL A 53 6.11 -10.43 -5.22
C VAL A 53 6.08 -9.47 -4.03
N LEU A 54 7.23 -9.11 -3.47
CA LEU A 54 7.28 -8.20 -2.32
C LEU A 54 6.72 -6.81 -2.66
N LEU A 55 7.06 -6.27 -3.83
CA LEU A 55 6.52 -5.00 -4.33
C LEU A 55 5.01 -5.08 -4.58
N THR A 56 4.51 -6.24 -4.98
CA THR A 56 3.09 -6.47 -5.24
C THR A 56 2.22 -6.30 -3.98
N TYR A 57 2.74 -6.65 -2.81
CA TYR A 57 2.06 -6.41 -1.53
C TYR A 57 2.38 -5.03 -0.94
N LEU A 58 3.60 -4.52 -1.16
CA LEU A 58 4.05 -3.24 -0.60
C LEU A 58 3.38 -2.05 -1.28
N MET A 59 3.21 -2.07 -2.60
CA MET A 59 2.64 -0.95 -3.34
C MET A 59 1.19 -0.62 -2.97
N PRO A 60 0.25 -1.59 -2.89
CA PRO A 60 -1.13 -1.28 -2.54
C PRO A 60 -1.26 -0.78 -1.10
N TYR A 61 -0.39 -1.21 -0.17
CA TYR A 61 -0.31 -0.64 1.17
C TYR A 61 0.03 0.85 1.13
N LEU A 62 1.14 1.20 0.45
CA LEU A 62 1.63 2.57 0.37
C LEU A 62 0.61 3.50 -0.31
N VAL A 63 -0.01 3.05 -1.39
CA VAL A 63 -1.04 3.83 -2.09
C VAL A 63 -2.29 4.01 -1.23
N SER A 64 -2.72 2.97 -0.50
CA SER A 64 -3.87 3.07 0.40
C SER A 64 -3.64 4.08 1.52
N VAL A 65 -2.48 4.04 2.17
CA VAL A 65 -2.13 5.01 3.23
C VAL A 65 -1.97 6.42 2.66
N TYR A 66 -1.36 6.59 1.48
CA TYR A 66 -1.21 7.89 0.84
C TYR A 66 -2.55 8.53 0.48
N GLY A 67 -3.49 7.72 -0.04
CA GLY A 67 -4.85 8.16 -0.36
C GLY A 67 -5.58 8.65 0.89
N GLN A 68 -5.51 7.89 1.99
CA GLN A 68 -6.14 8.25 3.25
C GLN A 68 -5.51 9.50 3.89
N TYR A 69 -4.17 9.63 3.88
CA TYR A 69 -3.47 10.83 4.36
C TYR A 69 -3.80 12.07 3.53
N SER A 70 -3.83 11.94 2.20
CA SER A 70 -4.20 13.03 1.28
C SER A 70 -5.65 13.46 1.47
N TYR A 71 -6.55 12.51 1.76
CA TYR A 71 -7.95 12.82 2.08
C TYR A 71 -8.07 13.55 3.42
N ARG A 72 -7.47 13.02 4.49
CA ARG A 72 -7.48 13.62 5.85
C ARG A 72 -6.92 15.04 5.84
N SER A 73 -5.79 15.27 5.16
CA SER A 73 -5.18 16.61 5.05
C SER A 73 -6.08 17.61 4.32
N LYS A 74 -6.78 17.20 3.26
CA LYS A 74 -7.74 18.06 2.54
C LYS A 74 -8.98 18.38 3.38
N VAL A 75 -9.52 17.42 4.12
CA VAL A 75 -10.67 17.62 5.00
C VAL A 75 -10.31 18.56 6.16
N GLY A 76 -9.16 18.36 6.80
CA GLY A 76 -8.66 19.25 7.85
C GLY A 76 -8.47 20.69 7.37
N MET A 77 -7.96 20.89 6.14
CA MET A 77 -7.86 22.23 5.53
C MET A 77 -9.22 22.88 5.27
N LYS A 78 -10.26 22.09 4.95
CA LYS A 78 -11.62 22.60 4.69
C LYS A 78 -12.29 23.07 5.98
N SER A 79 -12.05 22.38 7.10
CA SER A 79 -12.60 22.75 8.42
C SER A 79 -11.99 24.02 9.01
N MET A 80 -10.78 24.40 8.61
CA MET A 80 -10.08 25.58 9.13
C MET A 80 -10.38 26.87 8.34
N LYS A 81 -11.09 26.73 7.20
CA LYS A 81 -11.52 27.83 6.33
C LYS A 81 -13.02 28.15 6.43
N SER A 82 -13.76 27.36 7.20
CA SER A 82 -15.20 27.54 7.49
C SER A 82 -15.38 28.20 8.85
#